data_AF-A0A2N1SDX7-F1
#
_entry.id   AF-A0A2N1SDX7-F1
#
_cell.length_a   1.000
_cell.length_b   1.000
_cell.length_c   1.000
_cell.angle_alpha   90.00
_cell.angle_beta   90.00
_cell.angle_gamma   90.00
#
_symmetry.space_group_name_H-M   'P 1'
#
loop_
_entity.id
_entity.type
_entity.pdbx_description
1 polymer ?
#
loop_
_entity_poly.entity_id
_entity_poly.type
_entity_poly.pdbx_seq_one_letter_code
_entity_poly.pdbx_strand_id
1 'polypeptide(L)'
;MPDSEFIRDFARPLGLDSGLSPFRPAWPLNISVQRSKDSAPFTKRDCEILDIINGHFHNYLTLLARRGEIPDIPPADEKAAVKETLRLGYHLTEREMQLLEGLCDGLSNKALAANLFVSERTVKAHLTSIFYKTGCRSRMELVALVHRAF
;
A
#
# COMPACT_ATOMS: atom_id res chain seq x y z
N MET A 1 -2.73 0.14 11.49
CA MET A 1 -3.45 1.32 10.97
C MET A 1 -3.04 2.53 11.78
N PRO A 2 -2.72 3.68 11.16
CA PRO A 2 -2.29 4.90 11.85
C PRO A 2 -3.45 5.72 12.44
N ASP A 3 -4.53 5.05 12.88
CA ASP A 3 -5.77 5.70 13.36
C ASP A 3 -5.75 6.03 14.86
N SER A 4 -4.72 5.64 15.63
CA SER A 4 -4.77 5.75 17.10
C SER A 4 -4.30 7.08 17.69
N GLU A 5 -3.53 7.87 16.94
CA GLU A 5 -2.93 9.14 17.40
C GLU A 5 -3.76 10.35 16.92
N PHE A 6 -4.11 10.41 15.62
CA PHE A 6 -4.96 11.47 15.08
C PHE A 6 -6.35 11.55 15.76
N ILE A 7 -6.98 10.40 16.00
CA ILE A 7 -8.28 10.35 16.69
C ILE A 7 -8.16 10.89 18.12
N ARG A 8 -7.03 10.64 18.79
CA ARG A 8 -6.79 11.07 20.17
C ARG A 8 -6.58 12.57 20.27
N ASP A 9 -5.78 13.13 19.37
CA ASP A 9 -5.28 14.50 19.50
C ASP A 9 -6.18 15.53 18.81
N PHE A 10 -6.87 15.16 17.73
CA PHE A 10 -7.65 16.09 16.93
C PHE A 10 -9.16 15.81 16.96
N ALA A 11 -9.58 14.56 16.78
CA ALA A 11 -11.00 14.23 16.57
C ALA A 11 -11.80 14.13 17.88
N ARG A 12 -11.24 13.48 18.91
CA ARG A 12 -11.92 13.22 20.18
C ARG A 12 -12.37 14.50 20.93
N PRO A 13 -11.57 15.60 20.98
CA PRO A 13 -12.03 16.85 21.59
C PRO A 13 -13.25 17.47 20.90
N LEU A 14 -13.50 17.14 19.63
CA LEU A 14 -14.65 17.59 18.84
C LEU A 14 -15.86 16.66 18.97
N GLY A 15 -15.78 15.63 19.81
CA GLY A 15 -16.83 14.61 19.96
C GLY A 15 -16.88 13.60 18.80
N LEU A 16 -15.83 13.51 18.00
CA LEU A 16 -15.69 12.57 16.88
C LEU A 16 -14.85 11.37 17.33
N ASP A 17 -15.45 10.18 17.33
CA ASP A 17 -14.86 8.98 17.94
C ASP A 17 -14.73 7.79 16.96
N SER A 18 -15.28 7.89 15.75
CA SER A 18 -15.17 6.84 14.74
C SER A 18 -14.92 7.43 13.35
N GLY A 19 -13.94 6.86 12.65
CA GLY A 19 -13.50 7.32 11.34
C GLY A 19 -13.55 6.20 10.30
N LEU A 20 -13.88 6.57 9.07
CA LEU A 20 -13.74 5.73 7.89
C LEU A 20 -12.82 6.42 6.90
N SER A 21 -11.69 5.78 6.61
CA SER A 21 -10.67 6.27 5.70
C SER A 21 -10.24 5.09 4.82
N PRO A 22 -10.83 4.90 3.63
CA PRO A 22 -10.44 3.80 2.75
C PRO A 22 -9.01 4.05 2.26
N PHE A 23 -8.03 3.40 2.87
CA PHE A 23 -6.62 3.57 2.51
C PHE A 23 -6.36 3.00 1.12
N ARG A 24 -5.99 3.88 0.18
CA ARG A 24 -5.58 3.51 -1.18
C ARG A 24 -4.13 3.97 -1.40
N PRO A 25 -3.17 3.03 -1.45
CA PRO A 25 -1.75 3.35 -1.52
C PRO A 25 -1.40 4.21 -2.75
N ALA A 26 -2.06 3.97 -3.88
CA ALA A 26 -1.81 4.67 -5.13
C ALA A 26 -2.36 6.11 -5.16
N TRP A 27 -3.18 6.53 -4.18
CA TRP A 27 -3.82 7.86 -4.20
C TRP A 27 -3.19 8.78 -3.16
N PRO A 28 -2.58 9.92 -3.58
CA PRO A 28 -1.92 10.86 -2.68
C PRO A 28 -2.90 11.60 -1.75
N LEU A 29 -4.20 11.48 -1.98
CA LEU A 29 -5.25 12.14 -1.19
C LEU A 29 -6.39 11.17 -0.90
N ASN A 30 -6.90 11.25 0.32
CA ASN A 30 -8.02 10.45 0.79
C ASN A 30 -9.00 11.34 1.55
N ILE A 31 -10.29 11.24 1.22
CA ILE A 31 -11.36 11.82 2.03
C ILE A 31 -11.71 10.80 3.11
N SER A 32 -11.55 11.22 4.37
CA SER A 32 -12.02 10.48 5.53
C SER A 32 -13.33 11.09 6.05
N VAL A 33 -14.21 10.22 6.54
CA VAL A 33 -15.46 10.64 7.20
C VAL A 33 -15.37 10.28 8.66
N GLN A 34 -15.70 11.24 9.53
CA GLN A 34 -15.74 11.08 10.97
C GLN A 34 -17.19 11.13 11.46
N ARG A 35 -17.51 10.38 12.50
CA ARG A 35 -18.81 10.38 13.17
C ARG A 35 -18.66 10.44 14.68
N SER A 36 -19.68 10.98 15.35
CA SER A 36 -19.76 10.97 16.81
C SER A 36 -19.98 9.57 17.35
N LYS A 37 -19.70 9.38 18.64
CA LYS A 37 -19.83 8.09 19.33
C LYS A 37 -21.25 7.49 19.28
N ASP A 38 -22.26 8.35 19.30
CA ASP A 38 -23.67 7.95 19.31
C ASP A 38 -24.23 7.65 17.91
N SER A 39 -23.40 7.83 16.87
CA SER A 39 -23.81 7.56 15.49
C SER A 39 -23.82 6.06 15.19
N ALA A 40 -24.70 5.65 14.28
CA ALA A 40 -24.70 4.29 13.76
C ALA A 40 -23.33 3.94 13.10
N PRO A 41 -22.87 2.68 13.25
CA PRO A 41 -21.60 2.26 12.67
C PRO A 41 -21.64 2.35 11.14
N PHE A 42 -20.45 2.51 10.54
CA PHE A 42 -20.33 2.47 9.09
C PHE A 42 -20.75 1.10 8.55
N THR A 43 -21.58 1.13 7.52
CA THR A 43 -22.04 -0.02 6.77
C THR A 43 -21.08 -0.32 5.62
N LYS A 44 -21.19 -1.52 5.04
CA LYS A 44 -20.48 -1.87 3.80
C LYS A 44 -20.78 -0.87 2.66
N ARG A 45 -22.04 -0.39 2.59
CA ARG A 45 -22.47 0.59 1.59
C ARG A 45 -21.79 1.95 1.78
N ASP A 46 -21.54 2.37 3.02
CA ASP A 46 -20.77 3.59 3.30
C ASP A 46 -19.35 3.49 2.73
N CYS A 47 -18.70 2.34 2.89
CA CYS A 47 -17.38 2.07 2.31
C CYS A 47 -17.41 2.13 0.78
N GLU A 48 -18.40 1.48 0.14
CA GLU A 48 -18.55 1.46 -1.32
C GLU A 48 -18.78 2.87 -1.90
N ILE A 49 -19.60 3.69 -1.23
CA ILE A 49 -19.85 5.08 -1.63
C ILE A 49 -18.56 5.90 -1.52
N LEU A 50 -17.83 5.76 -0.41
CA LEU A 50 -16.59 6.50 -0.20
C LEU A 50 -15.49 6.09 -1.17
N ASP A 51 -15.41 4.83 -1.54
CA ASP A 51 -14.49 4.36 -2.59
C ASP A 51 -14.78 5.07 -3.93
N ILE A 52 -16.06 5.18 -4.32
CA ILE A 52 -16.47 5.86 -5.55
C ILE A 52 -16.11 7.35 -5.48
N ILE A 53 -16.49 8.03 -4.40
CA ILE A 53 -16.25 9.47 -4.22
C ILE A 53 -14.75 9.78 -4.25
N ASN A 54 -13.93 9.00 -3.54
CA ASN A 54 -12.49 9.20 -3.50
C ASN A 54 -11.86 9.05 -4.89
N GLY A 55 -12.34 8.12 -5.72
CA GLY A 55 -11.85 7.96 -7.09
C GLY A 55 -12.17 9.15 -7.99
N HIS A 56 -13.40 9.66 -7.91
CA HIS A 56 -13.76 10.87 -8.66
C HIS A 56 -12.99 12.10 -8.18
N PHE A 57 -12.81 12.25 -6.87
CA PHE A 57 -12.09 13.36 -6.28
C PHE A 57 -10.61 13.35 -6.69
N HIS A 58 -9.97 12.18 -6.64
CA HIS A 58 -8.60 12.01 -7.13
C HIS A 58 -8.46 12.44 -8.59
N ASN A 59 -9.34 11.95 -9.47
CA ASN A 59 -9.33 12.33 -10.88
C ASN A 59 -9.50 13.83 -11.08
N TYR A 60 -10.43 14.45 -10.35
CA TYR A 60 -10.69 15.87 -10.45
C TYR A 60 -9.47 16.70 -10.01
N LEU A 61 -8.84 16.36 -8.88
CA LEU A 61 -7.66 17.06 -8.42
C LEU A 61 -6.47 16.88 -9.35
N THR A 62 -6.26 15.69 -9.91
CA THR A 62 -5.25 15.45 -10.95
C THR A 62 -5.49 16.33 -12.18
N LEU A 63 -6.75 16.55 -12.58
CA LEU A 63 -7.08 17.46 -13.68
C LEU A 63 -6.76 18.92 -13.33
N LEU A 64 -7.08 19.38 -12.12
CA LEU A 64 -6.76 20.74 -11.66
C LEU A 64 -5.25 20.98 -11.59
N ALA A 65 -4.49 20.00 -11.09
CA ALA A 65 -3.03 20.05 -11.03
C ALA A 65 -2.43 20.18 -12.45
N ARG A 66 -2.92 19.39 -13.41
CA ARG A 66 -2.51 19.48 -14.83
C ARG A 66 -2.83 20.81 -15.49
N ARG A 67 -3.85 21.53 -14.99
CA ARG A 67 -4.20 22.88 -15.45
C ARG A 67 -3.41 23.98 -14.73
N GLY A 68 -2.58 23.62 -13.76
CA GLY A 68 -1.85 24.58 -12.92
C GLY A 68 -2.73 25.37 -11.96
N GLU A 69 -3.97 24.93 -11.74
CA GLU A 69 -4.92 25.59 -10.84
C GLU A 69 -4.61 25.28 -9.36
N ILE A 70 -3.95 24.15 -9.11
CA ILE A 70 -3.42 23.75 -7.80
C ILE A 70 -1.98 23.25 -7.98
N PRO A 71 -1.16 23.24 -6.91
CA PRO A 71 0.17 22.62 -6.96
C PRO A 71 0.08 21.18 -7.46
N ASP A 72 1.10 20.74 -8.20
CA ASP A 72 1.20 19.34 -8.58
C ASP A 72 1.09 18.49 -7.33
N ILE A 73 0.08 17.62 -7.29
CA ILE A 73 -0.03 16.62 -6.26
C ILE A 73 0.80 15.49 -6.82
N PRO A 74 2.07 15.33 -6.38
CA PRO A 74 2.88 14.26 -6.90
C PRO A 74 2.07 12.97 -6.71
N PRO A 75 1.95 12.11 -7.73
CA PRO A 75 1.40 10.78 -7.49
C PRO A 75 2.17 10.24 -6.29
N ALA A 76 1.46 9.88 -5.22
CA ALA A 76 2.08 9.18 -4.10
C ALA A 76 2.91 8.08 -4.75
N ASP A 77 4.23 8.01 -4.46
CA ASP A 77 5.15 7.14 -5.17
C ASP A 77 4.51 5.75 -5.27
N GLU A 78 3.92 5.48 -6.44
CA GLU A 78 2.93 4.41 -6.59
C GLU A 78 3.64 3.09 -6.35
N LYS A 79 4.92 3.03 -6.75
CA LYS A 79 5.82 1.94 -6.44
C LYS A 79 6.10 1.84 -4.95
N ALA A 80 6.41 2.93 -4.24
CA ALA A 80 6.64 2.87 -2.80
C ALA A 80 5.37 2.46 -2.02
N ALA A 81 4.20 2.90 -2.45
CA ALA A 81 2.94 2.59 -1.79
C ALA A 81 2.49 1.14 -2.05
N VAL A 82 2.65 0.65 -3.28
CA VAL A 82 2.46 -0.77 -3.63
C VAL A 82 3.48 -1.64 -2.88
N LYS A 83 4.74 -1.22 -2.83
CA LYS A 83 5.79 -1.89 -2.04
C LYS A 83 5.40 -2.02 -0.58
N GLU A 84 4.95 -0.94 0.05
CA GLU A 84 4.53 -0.97 1.46
C GLU A 84 3.29 -1.85 1.66
N THR A 85 2.37 -1.84 0.70
CA THR A 85 1.17 -2.71 0.72
C THR A 85 1.53 -4.18 0.64
N LEU A 86 2.43 -4.56 -0.27
CA LEU A 86 2.95 -5.93 -0.38
C LEU A 86 3.70 -6.34 0.89
N ARG A 87 4.54 -5.44 1.42
CA ARG A 87 5.33 -5.68 2.63
C ARG A 87 4.44 -5.93 3.83
N LEU A 88 3.43 -5.08 4.05
CA LEU A 88 2.48 -5.23 5.15
C LEU A 88 1.52 -6.41 4.95
N GLY A 89 1.01 -6.58 3.73
CA GLY A 89 0.02 -7.62 3.40
C GLY A 89 0.56 -9.04 3.51
N TYR A 90 1.86 -9.25 3.25
CA TYR A 90 2.52 -10.56 3.36
C TYR A 90 3.55 -10.62 4.48
N HIS A 91 3.64 -9.61 5.35
CA HIS A 91 4.63 -9.52 6.44
C HIS A 91 6.07 -9.77 5.95
N LEU A 92 6.43 -9.18 4.81
CA LEU A 92 7.78 -9.28 4.26
C LEU A 92 8.72 -8.37 5.06
N THR A 93 9.94 -8.85 5.27
CA THR A 93 11.04 -8.02 5.78
C THR A 93 11.56 -7.11 4.67
N GLU A 94 12.26 -6.04 5.03
CA GLU A 94 12.96 -5.18 4.05
C GLU A 94 13.86 -5.99 3.11
N ARG A 95 14.53 -7.01 3.66
CA ARG A 95 15.44 -7.84 2.88
C ARG A 95 14.73 -8.74 1.89
N GLU A 96 13.59 -9.28 2.27
CA GLU A 96 12.72 -10.05 1.38
C GLU A 96 12.11 -9.15 0.30
N MET A 97 11.77 -7.90 0.63
CA MET A 97 11.25 -6.93 -0.33
C MET A 97 12.30 -6.55 -1.39
N GLN A 98 13.56 -6.29 -0.98
CA GLN A 98 14.67 -6.06 -1.90
C GLN A 98 14.92 -7.26 -2.83
N LEU A 99 14.78 -8.48 -2.30
CA LEU A 99 14.86 -9.70 -3.10
C LEU A 99 13.74 -9.79 -4.13
N LEU A 100 12.52 -9.47 -3.72
CA LEU A 100 11.32 -9.49 -4.54
C LEU A 100 11.38 -8.46 -5.69
N GLU A 101 11.91 -7.26 -5.42
CA GLU A 101 12.15 -6.22 -6.43
C GLU A 101 13.12 -6.72 -7.51
N GLY A 102 14.31 -7.16 -7.12
CA GLY A 102 15.28 -7.69 -8.08
C GLY A 102 14.78 -8.94 -8.82
N LEU A 103 13.85 -9.69 -8.21
CA LEU A 103 13.16 -10.81 -8.85
C LEU A 103 12.29 -10.36 -10.03
N CYS A 104 11.54 -9.26 -9.83
CA CYS A 104 10.70 -8.63 -10.84
C CYS A 104 11.54 -8.00 -11.96
N ASP A 105 12.75 -7.53 -11.63
CA ASP A 105 13.74 -7.08 -12.62
C ASP A 105 14.41 -8.25 -13.40
N GLY A 106 14.02 -9.50 -13.12
CA GLY A 106 14.53 -10.68 -13.82
C GLY A 106 15.89 -11.17 -13.33
N LEU A 107 16.40 -10.67 -12.19
CA LEU A 107 17.72 -11.06 -11.69
C LEU A 107 17.76 -12.53 -11.25
N SER A 108 18.82 -13.23 -11.66
CA SER A 108 19.11 -14.60 -11.20
C SER A 108 19.48 -14.62 -9.71
N ASN A 109 19.41 -15.79 -9.06
CA ASN A 109 19.82 -15.92 -7.65
C ASN A 109 21.29 -15.49 -7.44
N LYS A 110 22.16 -15.73 -8.43
CA LYS A 110 23.55 -15.29 -8.42
C LYS A 110 23.67 -13.76 -8.47
N ALA A 111 22.90 -13.10 -9.33
CA ALA A 111 22.87 -11.64 -9.42
C ALA A 111 22.29 -11.01 -8.15
N LEU A 112 21.21 -11.58 -7.61
CA LEU A 112 20.63 -11.16 -6.32
C LEU A 112 21.62 -11.31 -5.17
N ALA A 113 22.34 -12.43 -5.12
CA ALA A 113 23.37 -12.68 -4.14
C ALA A 113 24.48 -11.62 -4.20
N ALA A 114 24.93 -11.28 -5.41
CA ALA A 114 25.94 -10.24 -5.63
C ALA A 114 25.43 -8.86 -5.20
N ASN A 115 24.23 -8.46 -5.65
CA ASN A 115 23.65 -7.14 -5.37
C ASN A 115 23.38 -6.92 -3.87
N LEU A 116 23.02 -7.99 -3.18
CA LEU A 116 22.71 -7.95 -1.77
C LEU A 116 23.92 -8.33 -0.91
N PHE A 117 25.09 -8.64 -1.46
CA PHE A 117 26.27 -9.04 -0.69
C PHE A 117 26.00 -10.24 0.25
N VAL A 118 25.29 -11.26 -0.25
CA VAL A 118 24.98 -12.50 0.47
C VAL A 118 25.31 -13.72 -0.39
N SER A 119 25.24 -14.92 0.19
CA SER A 119 25.41 -16.15 -0.59
C SER A 119 24.14 -16.52 -1.39
N GLU A 120 24.28 -17.24 -2.50
CA GLU A 120 23.13 -17.82 -3.22
C GLU A 120 22.27 -18.75 -2.33
N ARG A 121 22.89 -19.40 -1.34
CA ARG A 121 22.17 -20.19 -0.33
C ARG A 121 21.26 -19.30 0.52
N THR A 122 21.75 -18.13 0.94
CA THR A 122 20.97 -17.13 1.70
C THR A 122 19.82 -16.60 0.86
N VAL A 123 20.05 -16.31 -0.43
CA VAL A 123 18.98 -15.94 -1.37
C VAL A 123 17.90 -17.03 -1.40
N LYS A 124 18.28 -18.29 -1.62
CA LYS A 124 17.32 -19.41 -1.65
C LYS A 124 16.51 -19.52 -0.35
N ALA A 125 17.14 -19.33 0.81
CA ALA A 125 16.45 -19.36 2.09
C ALA A 125 15.40 -18.25 2.22
N HIS A 126 15.73 -17.01 1.83
CA HIS A 126 14.77 -15.92 1.79
C HIS A 126 13.65 -16.17 0.77
N LEU A 127 13.94 -16.73 -0.40
CA LEU A 127 12.91 -17.07 -1.39
C LEU A 127 11.93 -18.12 -0.85
N THR A 128 12.42 -19.14 -0.14
CA THR A 128 11.56 -20.12 0.54
C THR A 128 10.63 -19.43 1.55
N SER A 129 11.15 -18.48 2.33
CA SER A 129 10.34 -17.69 3.27
C SER A 129 9.29 -16.84 2.55
N ILE A 130 9.65 -16.19 1.44
CA ILE A 130 8.71 -15.39 0.63
C ILE A 130 7.62 -16.28 0.04
N PHE A 131 7.96 -17.44 -0.53
CA PHE A 131 6.97 -18.39 -1.05
C PHE A 131 6.00 -18.85 0.03
N TYR A 132 6.49 -19.13 1.24
CA TYR A 132 5.65 -19.48 2.37
C TYR A 132 4.69 -18.33 2.76
N LYS A 133 5.20 -17.11 2.85
CA LYS A 133 4.40 -15.92 3.24
C LYS A 133 3.36 -15.51 2.20
N THR A 134 3.69 -15.66 0.91
CA THR A 134 2.83 -15.25 -0.21
C THR A 134 1.90 -16.35 -0.71
N GLY A 135 2.17 -17.62 -0.35
CA GLY A 135 1.47 -18.78 -0.87
C GLY A 135 1.84 -19.15 -2.31
N CYS A 136 2.78 -18.44 -2.94
CA CYS A 136 3.26 -18.74 -4.29
C CYS A 136 4.11 -20.00 -4.30
N ARG A 137 3.96 -20.83 -5.33
CA ARG A 137 4.68 -22.10 -5.50
C ARG A 137 5.85 -22.01 -6.46
N SER A 138 5.91 -20.93 -7.23
CA SER A 138 6.97 -20.72 -8.21
C SER A 138 7.41 -19.26 -8.29
N ARG A 139 8.61 -19.07 -8.81
CA ARG A 139 9.15 -17.74 -9.13
C ARG A 139 8.21 -16.96 -10.07
N MET A 140 7.63 -17.62 -11.07
CA MET A 140 6.71 -16.95 -12.01
C MET A 140 5.40 -16.57 -11.34
N GLU A 141 4.85 -17.42 -10.46
CA GLU A 141 3.66 -17.07 -9.67
C GLU A 141 3.92 -15.85 -8.78
N LEU A 142 5.09 -15.80 -8.13
CA LEU A 142 5.47 -14.69 -7.27
C LEU A 142 5.61 -13.38 -8.06
N VAL A 143 6.27 -13.42 -9.23
CA VAL A 143 6.38 -12.26 -10.13
C VAL A 143 5.00 -11.82 -10.63
N ALA A 144 4.12 -12.77 -11.02
CA ALA A 144 2.77 -12.46 -11.46
C ALA A 144 1.91 -11.85 -10.35
N LEU A 145 2.05 -12.33 -9.11
CA LEU A 145 1.36 -11.76 -7.94
C LEU A 145 1.75 -10.30 -7.72
N VAL A 146 3.04 -10.00 -7.80
CA VAL A 146 3.55 -8.63 -7.66
C VAL A 146 3.08 -7.74 -8.81
N HIS A 147 3.12 -8.22 -10.06
CA HIS A 147 2.61 -7.46 -11.21
C HIS A 147 1.11 -7.18 -11.17
N ARG A 148 0.31 -7.98 -10.45
CA ARG A 148 -1.13 -7.71 -10.24
C ARG A 148 -1.38 -6.68 -9.14
N ALA A 149 -0.37 -6.40 -8.32
CA ALA A 149 -0.43 -5.34 -7.30
C ALA A 149 0.02 -3.98 -7.85
N PHE A 150 0.68 -3.97 -9.01
CA PHE A 150 0.99 -2.77 -9.81
C PHE A 150 -0.14 -2.43 -10.78
#